data_AF-A0A023EFN3-F1
#
_entry.id   AF-A0A023EFN3-F1
#
_cell.length_a   1.000
_cell.length_b   1.000
_cell.length_c   1.000
_cell.angle_alpha   90.00
_cell.angle_beta   90.00
_cell.angle_gamma   90.00
#
_symmetry.space_group_name_H-M   'P 1'
#
loop_
_entity.id
_entity.type
_entity.pdbx_description
1 polymer ?
#
loop_
_entity_poly.entity_id
_entity_poly.type
_entity_poly.pdbx_seq_one_letter_code
_entity_poly.pdbx_strand_id
1 'polypeptide(L)'
;RKTAASLRPLCGYSVEYFCEFQSKMEASIKVAPQMPSTFKEFAGHVAPLDESCAAQLQTVHPLKQSELNYEQHRQNLNFQMLRNREGLAAPLKLTMELKSVSRVGHMPFLPSTNVARDVLMGRDELIDFTDMFNNDENSEFMRQPHAVMEKTLGIL
;
A
#
# COMPACT_ATOMS: atom_id res chain seq x y z
N ARG A 1 22.66 -6.40 -39.37
CA ARG A 1 21.78 -7.59 -39.31
C ARG A 1 22.38 -8.50 -38.23
N LYS A 2 21.90 -8.58 -36.99
CA LYS A 2 20.52 -8.77 -36.50
C LYS A 2 20.36 -8.03 -35.15
N THR A 3 19.25 -7.33 -34.96
CA THR A 3 18.84 -6.66 -33.73
C THR A 3 18.32 -7.69 -32.73
N ALA A 4 18.87 -7.70 -31.52
CA ALA A 4 18.39 -8.54 -30.42
C ALA A 4 17.10 -7.91 -29.87
N ALA A 5 15.96 -8.44 -30.31
CA ALA A 5 14.69 -8.22 -29.63
C ALA A 5 14.78 -8.88 -28.25
N SER A 6 14.77 -8.07 -27.20
CA SER A 6 14.67 -8.57 -25.83
C SER A 6 13.28 -9.17 -25.63
N LEU A 7 13.23 -10.50 -25.64
CA LEU A 7 12.11 -11.28 -25.15
C LEU A 7 11.78 -10.82 -23.73
N ARG A 8 10.59 -10.22 -23.55
CA ARG A 8 10.04 -9.97 -22.22
C ARG A 8 9.84 -11.34 -21.55
N PRO A 9 10.33 -11.57 -20.32
CA PRO A 9 10.06 -12.81 -19.62
C PRO A 9 8.58 -12.83 -19.23
N LEU A 10 7.78 -13.59 -19.99
CA LEU A 10 6.50 -14.10 -19.53
C LEU A 10 6.82 -15.18 -18.49
N CYS A 11 6.36 -14.98 -17.25
CA CYS A 11 6.59 -15.88 -16.12
C CYS A 11 8.02 -15.85 -15.52
N GLY A 12 8.36 -14.73 -14.88
CA GLY A 12 9.41 -14.67 -13.86
C GLY A 12 8.78 -14.64 -12.46
N TYR A 13 8.42 -15.80 -11.90
CA TYR A 13 8.25 -15.94 -10.45
C TYR A 13 9.65 -15.98 -9.83
N SER A 14 10.28 -14.81 -9.71
CA SER A 14 11.62 -14.67 -9.14
C SER A 14 11.56 -14.87 -7.63
N VAL A 15 12.35 -15.85 -7.19
CA VAL A 15 12.67 -16.24 -5.81
C VAL A 15 13.11 -15.04 -4.94
N GLU A 16 13.54 -13.94 -5.55
CA GLU A 16 13.85 -12.67 -4.89
C GLU A 16 12.68 -12.10 -4.07
N TYR A 17 11.42 -12.27 -4.53
CA TYR A 17 10.26 -11.75 -3.83
C TYR A 17 9.88 -12.55 -2.57
N PHE A 18 10.25 -13.83 -2.52
CA PHE A 18 10.02 -14.65 -1.33
C PHE A 18 10.95 -14.21 -0.18
N CYS A 19 12.20 -13.89 -0.51
CA CYS A 19 13.23 -13.50 0.46
C CYS A 19 13.01 -12.07 1.02
N GLU A 20 12.61 -11.11 0.17
CA GLU A 20 12.36 -9.72 0.61
C GLU A 20 11.09 -9.58 1.46
N PHE A 21 10.09 -10.44 1.21
CA PHE A 21 8.86 -10.49 2.01
C PHE A 21 9.07 -11.20 3.36
N GLN A 22 9.94 -12.22 3.41
CA GLN A 22 10.40 -12.82 4.67
C GLN A 22 11.04 -11.76 5.58
N SER A 23 11.93 -10.93 5.04
CA SER A 23 12.65 -9.91 5.82
C SER A 23 11.74 -8.86 6.49
N LYS A 24 10.62 -8.46 5.87
CA LYS A 24 9.66 -7.51 6.47
C LYS A 24 8.69 -8.15 7.47
N MET A 25 8.47 -9.46 7.41
CA MET A 25 7.59 -10.19 8.33
C MET A 25 8.33 -10.96 9.43
N GLU A 26 9.66 -11.06 9.36
CA GLU A 26 10.49 -11.84 10.29
C GLU A 26 10.77 -11.18 11.63
N ALA A 27 10.36 -9.93 11.86
CA ALA A 27 10.31 -9.36 13.20
C ALA A 27 9.12 -9.92 14.01
N SER A 28 8.97 -11.25 14.03
CA SER A 28 8.13 -11.99 14.98
C SER A 28 9.05 -12.83 15.86
N ILE A 29 9.93 -12.14 16.60
CA ILE A 29 10.38 -12.69 17.88
C ILE A 29 9.12 -12.71 18.74
N LYS A 30 8.87 -13.80 19.46
CA LYS A 30 7.82 -13.93 20.50
C LYS A 30 8.07 -12.97 21.68
N VAL A 31 8.34 -11.71 21.41
CA VAL A 31 8.27 -10.64 22.39
C VAL A 31 6.78 -10.35 22.46
N ALA A 32 6.14 -10.74 23.59
CA ALA A 32 4.86 -10.15 23.95
C ALA A 32 4.99 -8.64 23.69
N PRO A 33 4.06 -7.95 23.01
CA PRO A 33 4.21 -6.53 22.72
C PRO A 33 4.45 -5.81 24.05
N GLN A 34 5.72 -5.55 24.35
CA GLN A 34 6.09 -4.79 25.52
C GLN A 34 5.67 -3.39 25.14
N MET A 35 4.76 -2.83 25.92
CA MET A 35 4.48 -1.40 25.83
C MET A 35 5.85 -0.71 25.85
N PRO A 36 6.23 0.03 24.78
CA PRO A 36 7.53 0.66 24.74
C PRO A 36 7.61 1.54 25.99
N SER A 37 8.60 1.28 26.84
CA SER A 37 8.76 1.95 28.14
C SER A 37 8.87 3.46 28.02
N THR A 38 9.18 3.93 26.81
CA THR A 38 9.19 5.33 26.42
C THR A 38 8.44 5.44 25.10
N PHE A 39 7.44 6.32 25.03
CA PHE A 39 6.89 6.77 23.75
C PHE A 39 8.04 7.24 22.87
N LYS A 40 8.11 6.82 21.60
CA LYS A 40 9.20 7.23 20.70
C LYS A 40 9.36 8.75 20.81
N GLU A 41 10.49 9.17 21.36
CA GLU A 41 10.75 10.57 21.61
C GLU A 41 10.71 11.29 20.27
N PHE A 42 9.80 12.27 20.16
CA PHE A 42 9.70 13.06 18.95
C PHE A 42 11.02 13.81 18.81
N ALA A 43 11.78 13.48 17.77
CA ALA A 43 12.83 14.35 17.27
C ALA A 43 12.16 15.58 16.62
N GLY A 44 11.42 16.36 17.41
CA GLY A 44 11.31 17.78 17.15
C GLY A 44 12.72 18.36 17.22
N HIS A 45 13.01 19.35 16.39
CA HIS A 45 14.35 19.92 16.24
C HIS A 45 14.92 20.33 17.61
N VAL A 46 15.84 19.53 18.18
CA VAL A 46 16.48 19.82 19.49
C VAL A 46 17.58 20.88 19.35
N ALA A 47 17.93 21.29 18.13
CA ALA A 47 18.85 22.40 17.90
C ALA A 47 18.58 23.08 16.55
N PRO A 48 18.74 24.42 16.45
CA PRO A 48 18.64 25.15 15.20
C PRO A 48 19.94 24.98 14.41
N LEU A 49 20.09 23.87 13.68
CA LEU A 49 21.29 23.61 12.84
C LEU A 49 20.98 23.28 11.37
N ASP A 50 19.71 23.29 10.97
CA ASP A 50 19.33 23.07 9.57
C ASP A 50 19.23 24.39 8.80
N GLU A 51 19.78 24.43 7.58
CA GLU A 51 19.88 25.66 6.75
C GLU A 51 18.51 26.25 6.34
N SER A 52 17.43 25.46 6.43
CA SER A 52 16.07 25.91 6.17
C SER A 52 15.27 26.03 7.46
N CYS A 53 15.05 27.25 7.95
CA CYS A 53 14.15 27.59 9.07
C CYS A 53 12.70 27.05 8.90
N ALA A 54 12.28 26.66 7.68
CA ALA A 54 10.94 26.17 7.39
C ALA A 54 10.55 24.93 8.22
N ALA A 55 11.49 24.04 8.53
CA ALA A 55 11.23 22.85 9.34
C ALA A 55 10.93 23.23 10.81
N GLN A 56 11.68 24.20 11.35
CA GLN A 56 11.54 24.70 12.74
C GLN A 56 10.25 25.49 12.96
N LEU A 57 9.74 26.15 11.91
CA LEU A 57 8.48 26.90 11.95
C LEU A 57 7.23 26.01 11.90
N GLN A 58 7.35 24.76 11.43
CA GLN A 58 6.23 23.83 11.42
C GLN A 58 6.12 23.13 12.78
N THR A 59 5.24 23.65 13.64
CA THR A 59 4.78 22.94 14.83
C THR A 59 3.92 21.74 14.40
N VAL A 60 4.56 20.67 13.95
CA VAL A 60 3.85 19.46 13.53
C VAL A 60 3.40 18.72 14.78
N HIS A 61 2.08 18.58 14.93
CA HIS A 61 1.51 17.79 16.01
C HIS A 61 1.95 16.33 15.88
N PRO A 62 2.39 15.67 16.98
CA PRO A 62 2.89 14.30 16.92
C PRO A 62 1.88 13.29 16.35
N LEU A 63 0.59 13.52 16.59
CA LEU A 63 -0.50 12.71 16.03
C LEU A 63 -0.52 12.72 14.50
N LYS A 64 -0.07 13.78 13.83
CA LYS A 64 -0.09 13.86 12.36
C LYS A 64 0.63 12.68 11.72
N GLN A 65 1.80 12.32 12.25
CA GLN A 65 2.57 11.19 11.70
C GLN A 65 1.92 9.84 12.01
N SER A 66 1.20 9.73 13.14
CA SER A 66 0.43 8.55 13.50
C SER A 66 -0.75 8.35 12.56
N GLU A 67 -1.55 9.38 12.31
CA GLU A 67 -2.71 9.34 11.42
C GLU A 67 -2.32 8.96 9.99
N LEU A 68 -1.21 9.53 9.48
CA LEU A 68 -0.71 9.19 8.14
C LEU A 68 -0.36 7.70 7.97
N ASN A 69 0.04 7.02 9.04
CA ASN A 69 0.44 5.61 9.02
C ASN A 69 -0.60 4.66 9.62
N TYR A 70 -1.76 5.18 10.05
CA TYR A 70 -2.75 4.43 10.82
C TYR A 70 -3.21 3.16 10.11
N GLU A 71 -3.58 3.26 8.83
CA GLU A 71 -4.09 2.14 8.05
C GLU A 71 -3.06 1.04 7.83
N GLN A 72 -1.82 1.42 7.51
CA GLN A 72 -0.73 0.47 7.34
C GLN A 72 -0.40 -0.24 8.65
N HIS A 73 -0.44 0.49 9.76
CA HIS A 73 -0.22 -0.06 11.09
C HIS A 73 -1.33 -1.06 11.47
N ARG A 74 -2.61 -0.69 11.26
CA ARG A 74 -3.76 -1.55 11.51
C ARG A 74 -3.69 -2.85 10.71
N GLN A 75 -3.35 -2.78 9.43
CA GLN A 75 -3.16 -3.96 8.58
C GLN A 75 -2.01 -4.85 9.06
N ASN A 76 -0.88 -4.26 9.47
CA ASN A 76 0.25 -5.01 10.01
C ASN A 76 -0.13 -5.76 11.31
N LEU A 77 -0.82 -5.08 12.22
CA LEU A 77 -1.36 -5.72 13.44
C LEU A 77 -2.28 -6.89 13.10
N ASN A 78 -3.18 -6.74 12.13
CA ASN A 78 -4.06 -7.83 11.70
C ASN A 78 -3.28 -9.04 11.16
N PHE A 79 -2.26 -8.82 10.33
CA PHE A 79 -1.41 -9.89 9.83
C PHE A 79 -0.62 -10.59 10.95
N GLN A 80 -0.14 -9.85 11.94
CA GLN A 80 0.53 -10.43 13.11
C GLN A 80 -0.43 -11.28 13.95
N MET A 81 -1.65 -10.80 14.19
CA MET A 81 -2.68 -11.56 14.90
C MET A 81 -3.06 -12.85 14.15
N LEU A 82 -3.27 -12.77 12.84
CA LEU A 82 -3.53 -13.93 11.99
C LEU A 82 -2.38 -14.94 12.02
N ARG A 83 -1.13 -14.46 11.96
CA ARG A 83 0.06 -15.31 12.09
C ARG A 83 0.11 -16.05 13.42
N ASN A 84 -0.24 -15.36 14.51
CA ASN A 84 -0.21 -15.93 15.85
C ASN A 84 -1.32 -16.98 16.05
N ARG A 85 -2.50 -16.77 15.44
CA ARG A 85 -3.67 -17.65 15.59
C ARG A 85 -3.61 -18.87 14.67
N GLU A 86 -3.31 -18.64 13.38
CA GLU A 86 -3.43 -19.63 12.30
C GLU A 86 -2.08 -20.07 11.72
N GLY A 87 -0.97 -19.45 12.16
CA GLY A 87 0.36 -19.70 11.64
C GLY A 87 0.73 -18.87 10.40
N LEU A 88 1.92 -19.12 9.86
CA LEU A 88 2.52 -18.30 8.80
C LEU A 88 1.77 -18.35 7.45
N ALA A 89 1.05 -19.44 7.17
CA ALA A 89 0.38 -19.64 5.89
C ALA A 89 -0.79 -18.66 5.67
N ALA A 90 -1.50 -18.27 6.73
CA ALA A 90 -2.67 -17.40 6.66
C ALA A 90 -2.33 -15.98 6.13
N PRO A 91 -1.39 -15.21 6.72
CA PRO A 91 -1.02 -13.91 6.18
C PRO A 91 -0.43 -14.01 4.77
N LEU A 92 0.36 -15.06 4.47
CA LEU A 92 0.93 -15.26 3.14
C LEU A 92 -0.15 -15.43 2.08
N LYS A 93 -1.16 -16.26 2.34
CA LYS A 93 -2.30 -16.46 1.44
C LYS A 93 -3.01 -15.13 1.16
N LEU A 94 -3.35 -14.38 2.21
CA LEU A 94 -4.06 -13.10 2.07
C LEU A 94 -3.22 -12.08 1.28
N THR A 95 -1.91 -12.04 1.49
CA THR A 95 -1.02 -11.15 0.74
C THR A 95 -0.91 -11.52 -0.74
N MET A 96 -0.96 -12.81 -1.07
CA MET A 96 -0.99 -13.29 -2.45
C MET A 96 -2.31 -12.92 -3.12
N GLU A 97 -3.44 -13.04 -2.43
CA GLU A 97 -4.75 -12.63 -2.91
C GLU A 97 -4.78 -11.12 -3.20
N LEU A 98 -4.32 -10.29 -2.26
CA LEU A 98 -4.23 -8.83 -2.47
C LEU A 98 -3.37 -8.43 -3.66
N LYS A 99 -2.22 -9.10 -3.84
CA LYS A 99 -1.34 -8.86 -5.01
C LYS A 99 -1.97 -9.36 -6.31
N SER A 100 -2.84 -10.35 -6.23
CA SER A 100 -3.58 -10.85 -7.40
C SER A 100 -4.67 -9.85 -7.78
N VAL A 101 -5.43 -9.34 -6.80
CA VAL A 101 -6.46 -8.31 -7.01
C VAL A 101 -5.87 -7.02 -7.60
N SER A 102 -4.69 -6.58 -7.14
CA SER A 102 -4.05 -5.37 -7.67
C SER A 102 -3.59 -5.49 -9.14
N ARG A 103 -3.50 -6.73 -9.66
CA ARG A 103 -3.14 -7.01 -11.05
C ARG A 103 -4.34 -7.28 -11.95
N VAL A 104 -5.56 -7.34 -11.39
CA VAL A 104 -6.77 -7.51 -12.20
C VAL A 104 -6.91 -6.28 -13.08
N GLY A 105 -6.80 -6.49 -14.40
CA GLY A 105 -6.87 -5.41 -15.37
C GLY A 105 -8.27 -4.83 -15.42
N HIS A 106 -8.35 -3.50 -15.38
CA HIS A 106 -9.56 -2.75 -15.68
C HIS A 106 -9.37 -2.00 -17.01
N MET A 107 -10.49 -1.67 -17.66
CA MET A 107 -10.42 -0.79 -18.82
C MET A 107 -9.99 0.62 -18.35
N PRO A 108 -8.99 1.24 -18.99
CA PRO A 108 -8.36 2.49 -18.52
C PRO A 108 -9.27 3.73 -18.62
N PHE A 109 -10.48 3.58 -19.19
CA PHE A 109 -11.45 4.67 -19.35
C PHE A 109 -12.65 4.58 -18.40
N LEU A 110 -12.90 3.42 -17.77
CA LEU A 110 -13.91 3.33 -16.71
C LEU A 110 -13.25 3.62 -15.35
N PRO A 111 -13.99 4.21 -14.40
CA PRO A 111 -13.53 4.30 -13.01
C PRO A 111 -13.26 2.89 -12.47
N SER A 112 -12.11 2.73 -11.82
CA SER A 112 -11.75 1.48 -11.15
C SER A 112 -12.16 1.55 -9.69
N THR A 113 -13.05 0.67 -9.26
CA THR A 113 -13.40 0.51 -7.84
C THR A 113 -12.59 -0.62 -7.21
N ASN A 114 -12.06 -0.44 -6.00
CA ASN A 114 -11.23 -1.44 -5.32
C ASN A 114 -12.04 -2.49 -4.53
N VAL A 115 -13.28 -2.78 -4.92
CA VAL A 115 -14.22 -3.63 -4.16
C VAL A 115 -13.61 -4.96 -3.71
N ALA A 116 -12.95 -5.69 -4.63
CA ALA A 116 -12.34 -6.98 -4.29
C ALA A 116 -11.22 -6.84 -3.24
N ARG A 117 -10.48 -5.73 -3.24
CA ARG A 117 -9.44 -5.45 -2.25
C ARG A 117 -10.07 -5.10 -0.91
N ASP A 118 -11.18 -4.35 -0.94
CA ASP A 118 -11.86 -3.88 0.27
C ASP A 118 -12.52 -5.05 1.02
N VAL A 119 -13.11 -6.01 0.30
CA VAL A 119 -13.61 -7.27 0.89
C VAL A 119 -12.49 -8.07 1.57
N LEU A 120 -11.32 -8.19 0.93
CA LEU A 120 -10.17 -8.88 1.54
C LEU A 120 -9.62 -8.16 2.78
N MET A 121 -9.83 -6.85 2.87
CA MET A 121 -9.42 -6.01 4.00
C MET A 121 -10.50 -5.87 5.08
N GLY A 122 -11.72 -6.34 4.83
CA GLY A 122 -12.89 -6.10 5.69
C GLY A 122 -13.28 -4.63 5.77
N ARG A 123 -13.00 -3.84 4.73
CA ARG A 123 -13.39 -2.43 4.63
C ARG A 123 -14.83 -2.25 4.12
N ASP A 124 -15.40 -3.27 3.49
CA ASP A 124 -16.76 -3.28 2.96
C ASP A 124 -17.85 -3.15 4.03
N GLU A 125 -17.54 -3.47 5.28
CA GLU A 125 -18.44 -3.31 6.42
C GLU A 125 -18.43 -1.88 7.01
N LEU A 126 -17.47 -1.05 6.62
CA LEU A 126 -17.26 0.30 7.15
C LEU A 126 -17.54 1.35 6.08
N ILE A 127 -18.15 2.47 6.47
CA ILE A 127 -18.39 3.62 5.60
C ILE A 127 -17.42 4.73 5.99
N ASP A 128 -16.55 5.14 5.08
CA ASP A 128 -15.55 6.18 5.28
C ASP A 128 -15.92 7.48 4.55
N PHE A 129 -15.25 8.59 4.88
CA PHE A 129 -15.47 9.87 4.18
C PHE A 129 -15.17 9.75 2.68
N THR A 130 -14.29 8.84 2.30
CA THR A 130 -14.00 8.55 0.89
C THR A 130 -15.24 8.09 0.16
N ASP A 131 -16.10 7.30 0.79
CA ASP A 131 -17.27 6.72 0.12
C ASP A 131 -18.38 7.75 -0.08
N MET A 132 -18.46 8.76 0.80
CA MET A 132 -19.44 9.84 0.69
C MET A 132 -19.05 10.93 -0.32
N PHE A 133 -17.75 11.21 -0.45
CA PHE A 133 -17.26 12.34 -1.24
C PHE A 133 -16.57 11.95 -2.55
N ASN A 134 -16.19 10.68 -2.75
CA ASN A 134 -15.58 10.18 -3.98
C ASN A 134 -16.63 9.55 -4.92
N ASN A 135 -17.68 10.30 -5.27
CA ASN A 135 -18.69 9.82 -6.22
C ASN A 135 -18.08 9.73 -7.63
N ASP A 136 -18.26 8.57 -8.27
CA ASP A 136 -17.77 8.32 -9.64
C ASP A 136 -18.32 9.34 -10.67
N GLU A 137 -19.51 9.88 -10.41
CA GLU A 137 -20.16 10.90 -11.24
C GLU A 137 -19.38 12.23 -11.29
N ASN A 138 -18.57 12.51 -10.26
CA ASN A 138 -17.76 13.72 -10.15
C ASN A 138 -16.33 13.53 -10.67
N SER A 139 -16.00 12.33 -11.20
CA SER A 139 -14.66 12.05 -11.71
C SER A 139 -14.43 12.76 -13.04
N GLU A 140 -13.56 13.77 -13.04
CA GLU A 140 -13.16 14.54 -14.24
C GLU A 140 -12.41 13.69 -15.30
N PHE A 141 -12.23 12.40 -15.06
CA PHE A 141 -11.47 11.47 -15.91
C PHE A 141 -12.24 10.91 -17.11
N MET A 142 -13.39 11.47 -17.49
CA MET A 142 -14.12 11.08 -18.71
C MET A 142 -13.35 11.52 -19.98
N ARG A 143 -12.33 10.74 -20.35
CA ARG A 143 -11.54 10.92 -21.57
C ARG A 143 -12.19 10.13 -22.71
N GLN A 144 -11.95 10.55 -23.96
CA GLN A 144 -12.39 9.79 -25.12
C GLN A 144 -11.81 8.35 -25.07
N PRO A 145 -12.66 7.30 -25.04
CA PRO A 145 -12.20 5.92 -24.81
C PRO A 145 -11.15 5.46 -25.82
N HIS A 146 -11.29 5.87 -27.09
CA HIS A 146 -10.35 5.54 -28.16
C HIS A 146 -8.93 6.05 -27.89
N ALA A 147 -8.79 7.34 -27.55
CA ALA A 147 -7.48 7.94 -27.27
C ALA A 147 -6.78 7.33 -26.05
N VAL A 148 -7.54 6.95 -25.02
CA VAL A 148 -6.97 6.28 -23.84
C VAL A 148 -6.50 4.87 -24.18
N MET A 149 -7.33 4.10 -24.90
CA MET A 149 -7.00 2.73 -25.29
C MET A 149 -5.79 2.66 -26.22
N GLU A 150 -5.72 3.54 -27.22
CA GLU A 150 -4.59 3.62 -28.15
C GLU A 150 -3.28 3.94 -27.42
N LYS A 151 -3.32 4.85 -26.43
CA LYS A 151 -2.17 5.15 -25.56
C LYS A 151 -1.78 3.97 -24.67
N THR A 152 -2.74 3.28 -24.06
CA THR A 152 -2.46 2.12 -23.19
C THR A 152 -1.90 0.94 -23.99
N LEU A 153 -2.35 0.75 -25.23
CA LEU A 153 -1.87 -0.28 -26.16
C LEU A 153 -0.57 0.11 -26.89
N GLY A 154 -0.14 1.37 -26.81
CA GLY A 154 1.08 1.87 -27.44
C GLY A 154 0.99 2.04 -28.95
N ILE A 155 -0.21 2.35 -29.46
CA ILE A 155 -0.50 2.55 -30.89
C ILE A 155 -0.29 4.03 -31.27
N LEU A 156 -0.52 4.96 -30.33
CA LEU A 156 -0.26 6.40 -30.41
C LEU A 156 0.92 6.82 -29.53
#